data_AF-A0A8H8T1M0-F1
#
_entry.id   AF-A0A8H8T1M0-F1
#
_cell.length_a   1.000
_cell.length_b   1.000
_cell.length_c   1.000
_cell.angle_alpha   90.00
_cell.angle_beta   90.00
_cell.angle_gamma   90.00
#
_symmetry.space_group_name_H-M   'P 1'
#
loop_
_entity.id
_entity.type
_entity.pdbx_description
1 polymer ?
#
loop_
_entity_poly.entity_id
_entity_poly.type
_entity_poly.pdbx_seq_one_letter_code
_entity_poly.pdbx_strand_id
1 'polypeptide(L)'
;MTLVETSVKYFNPPADGSKPYLRAAANVAPVGTHRRNWEPISYTIQAQNIRGQEASSEHKLDTTPIEDHAPFTIKYLNRDDEALAFKYSSEHKWKYLAGMTPEEFVLFKCFDSLQDQATAAFAPHTAIDDSTVPSDAPDRQSIEIYALVFYG
;
A
#
# COMPACT_ATOMS: atom_id res chain seq x y z
N MET A 1 6.57 6.51 22.25
CA MET A 1 6.13 6.31 20.85
C MET A 1 7.19 6.93 19.97
N THR A 2 7.73 6.17 19.02
CA THR A 2 8.80 6.65 18.12
C THR A 2 8.21 6.88 16.74
N LEU A 3 8.45 8.06 16.18
CA LEU A 3 8.10 8.42 14.81
C LEU A 3 9.36 8.40 13.96
N VAL A 4 9.23 7.97 12.72
CA VAL A 4 10.26 8.07 11.70
C VAL A 4 9.73 8.89 10.54
N GLU A 5 10.46 9.93 10.17
CA GLU A 5 10.20 10.68 8.95
C GLU A 5 10.65 9.84 7.76
N THR A 6 9.76 9.63 6.80
CA THR A 6 10.02 8.85 5.60
C THR A 6 9.14 9.35 4.45
N SER A 7 9.33 8.80 3.25
CA SER A 7 8.58 9.19 2.06
C SER A 7 7.72 8.04 1.56
N VAL A 8 6.42 8.31 1.36
CA VAL A 8 5.47 7.36 0.76
C VAL A 8 5.01 7.89 -0.59
N LYS A 9 4.88 6.96 -1.56
CA LYS A 9 4.38 7.26 -2.90
C LYS A 9 2.88 7.11 -2.96
N TYR A 10 2.20 8.18 -3.37
CA TYR A 10 0.77 8.22 -3.60
C TYR A 10 0.43 8.29 -5.09
N PHE A 11 -0.80 7.95 -5.41
CA PHE A 11 -1.33 8.07 -6.76
C PHE A 11 -1.42 9.56 -7.16
N ASN A 12 -0.92 9.86 -8.35
CA ASN A 12 -1.11 11.15 -9.02
C ASN A 12 -1.75 10.86 -10.39
N PRO A 13 -2.98 11.33 -10.66
CA PRO A 13 -3.67 11.02 -11.91
C PRO A 13 -2.95 11.60 -13.13
N PRO A 14 -3.15 11.02 -14.33
CA PRO A 14 -2.67 11.62 -15.58
C PRO A 14 -3.16 13.07 -15.73
N ALA A 15 -2.24 13.99 -16.06
CA ALA A 15 -2.56 15.41 -16.19
C ALA A 15 -3.57 15.71 -17.33
N ASP A 16 -3.66 14.81 -18.31
CA ASP A 16 -4.59 14.89 -19.44
C ASP A 16 -5.99 14.32 -19.14
N GLY A 17 -6.21 13.80 -17.92
CA GLY A 17 -7.47 13.18 -17.50
C GLY A 17 -7.74 11.81 -18.13
N SER A 18 -6.76 11.23 -18.84
CA SER A 18 -6.88 9.88 -19.40
C SER A 18 -7.04 8.83 -18.31
N LYS A 19 -7.68 7.69 -18.65
CA LYS A 19 -7.82 6.57 -17.71
C LYS A 19 -6.43 6.03 -17.34
N PRO A 20 -6.08 5.92 -16.04
CA PRO A 20 -4.75 5.47 -15.62
C PRO A 20 -4.54 3.98 -15.95
N TYR A 21 -3.34 3.64 -16.41
CA TYR A 21 -2.92 2.26 -16.65
C TYR A 21 -1.48 2.01 -16.21
N LEU A 22 -1.17 0.74 -15.93
CA LEU A 22 0.16 0.20 -15.70
C LEU A 22 0.34 -1.07 -16.54
N ARG A 23 1.43 -1.18 -17.29
CA ARG A 23 1.81 -2.42 -17.98
C ARG A 23 2.64 -3.28 -17.03
N ALA A 24 2.18 -4.49 -16.75
CA ALA A 24 2.79 -5.38 -15.74
C ALA A 24 4.25 -5.73 -16.09
N ALA A 25 4.53 -5.99 -17.37
CA ALA A 25 5.87 -6.28 -17.88
C ALA A 25 6.42 -5.12 -18.72
N ALA A 26 7.64 -4.66 -18.41
CA ALA A 26 8.35 -3.66 -19.23
C ALA A 26 8.56 -4.14 -20.68
N ASN A 27 8.71 -5.46 -20.88
CA ASN A 27 8.97 -6.09 -22.17
C ASN A 27 7.73 -6.25 -23.05
N VAL A 28 6.55 -5.83 -22.56
CA VAL A 28 5.26 -5.92 -23.29
C VAL A 28 4.78 -4.53 -23.74
N ALA A 29 5.49 -3.46 -23.36
CA ALA A 29 5.21 -2.14 -23.92
C ALA A 29 5.66 -2.11 -25.39
N PRO A 30 4.78 -1.84 -26.37
CA PRO A 30 5.22 -1.55 -27.73
C PRO A 30 6.31 -0.48 -27.71
N VAL A 31 7.29 -0.60 -28.61
CA VAL A 31 8.37 0.38 -28.72
C VAL A 31 7.78 1.79 -28.82
N GLY A 32 8.25 2.70 -27.96
CA GLY A 32 7.73 4.07 -27.88
C GLY A 32 6.52 4.27 -26.98
N THR A 33 6.07 3.25 -26.24
CA THR A 33 5.01 3.41 -25.24
C THR A 33 5.56 3.43 -23.81
N HIS A 34 4.98 4.27 -22.97
CA HIS A 34 5.31 4.32 -21.55
C HIS A 34 4.71 3.11 -20.81
N ARG A 35 5.41 2.66 -19.77
CA ARG A 35 4.94 1.58 -18.89
C ARG A 35 3.65 1.97 -18.17
N ARG A 36 3.45 3.25 -17.90
CA ARG A 36 2.28 3.85 -17.26
C ARG A 36 2.07 5.26 -17.80
N ASN A 37 0.85 5.79 -17.73
CA ASN A 37 0.51 7.18 -18.08
C ASN A 37 0.33 8.09 -16.85
N TRP A 38 0.69 7.61 -15.67
CA TRP A 38 0.66 8.32 -14.40
C TRP A 38 1.98 8.11 -13.68
N GLU A 39 2.40 9.06 -12.84
CA GLU A 39 3.65 8.96 -12.09
C GLU A 39 3.37 9.16 -10.60
N PRO A 40 3.77 8.24 -9.71
CA PRO A 40 3.53 8.42 -8.29
C PRO A 40 4.16 9.71 -7.77
N ILE A 41 3.44 10.43 -6.91
CA ILE A 41 3.95 11.60 -6.20
C ILE A 41 4.41 11.18 -4.80
N SER A 42 5.55 11.70 -4.35
CA SER A 42 6.12 11.37 -3.04
C SER A 42 5.70 12.42 -2.02
N TYR A 43 5.22 11.97 -0.86
CA TYR A 43 4.93 12.82 0.29
C TYR A 43 5.77 12.37 1.47
N THR A 44 6.43 13.33 2.13
CA THR A 44 7.05 13.11 3.43
C THR A 44 5.95 12.92 4.47
N ILE A 45 6.02 11.81 5.20
CA ILE A 45 5.07 11.43 6.25
C ILE A 45 5.81 11.06 7.53
N GLN A 46 5.08 11.00 8.64
CA GLN A 46 5.57 10.46 9.90
C GLN A 46 5.01 9.04 10.07
N ALA A 47 5.87 8.03 10.01
CA ALA A 47 5.51 6.64 10.25
C ALA A 47 5.69 6.29 11.72
N GLN A 48 4.65 5.76 12.36
CA GLN A 48 4.67 5.39 13.77
C GLN A 48 5.17 3.96 13.95
N ASN A 49 6.23 3.80 14.76
CA ASN A 49 6.64 2.49 15.26
C ASN A 49 5.68 2.04 16.35
N ILE A 50 5.01 0.90 16.14
CA ILE A 50 4.03 0.35 17.09
C ILE A 50 4.60 -0.73 18.02
N ARG A 51 5.91 -0.98 17.98
CA ARG A 51 6.56 -1.96 18.86
C ARG A 51 6.26 -1.67 20.34
N GLY A 52 5.73 -2.66 21.06
CA GLY A 52 5.28 -2.54 22.45
C GLY A 52 3.92 -1.86 22.62
N GLN A 53 3.21 -1.56 21.53
CA GLN A 53 1.88 -0.94 21.50
C GLN A 53 0.91 -1.70 20.61
N GLU A 54 1.23 -2.93 20.23
CA GLU A 54 0.50 -3.75 19.27
C GLU A 54 -0.97 -3.96 19.68
N ALA A 55 -1.25 -3.98 20.98
CA ALA A 55 -2.59 -4.15 21.55
C ALA A 55 -3.38 -2.83 21.72
N SER A 56 -2.87 -1.70 21.23
CA SER A 56 -3.53 -0.40 21.40
C SER A 56 -4.83 -0.29 20.58
N SER A 57 -5.89 0.23 21.21
CA SER A 57 -7.16 0.54 20.52
C SER A 57 -7.03 1.64 19.46
N GLU A 58 -5.93 2.41 19.48
CA GLU A 58 -5.60 3.38 18.43
C GLU A 58 -5.24 2.68 17.10
N HIS A 59 -4.99 1.37 17.12
CA HIS A 59 -4.66 0.55 15.95
C HIS A 59 -5.91 -0.12 15.41
N LYS A 60 -6.85 0.72 14.96
CA LYS A 60 -8.09 0.30 14.30
C LYS A 60 -7.90 0.14 12.79
N LEU A 61 -8.79 -0.65 12.20
CA LEU A 61 -8.85 -0.84 10.75
C LEU A 61 -9.24 0.46 10.03
N ASP A 62 -8.80 0.58 8.79
CA ASP A 62 -9.11 1.72 7.93
C ASP A 62 -10.56 1.63 7.41
N THR A 63 -11.39 2.60 7.78
CA THR A 63 -12.79 2.69 7.34
C THR A 63 -12.98 3.79 6.29
N THR A 64 -11.90 4.23 5.65
CA THR A 64 -11.97 5.22 4.56
C THR A 64 -12.82 4.65 3.41
N PRO A 65 -13.77 5.42 2.86
CA PRO A 65 -14.60 4.95 1.76
C PRO A 65 -13.79 4.61 0.50
N ILE A 66 -14.25 3.61 -0.27
CA ILE A 66 -13.56 3.16 -1.49
C ILE A 66 -13.42 4.24 -2.58
N GLU A 67 -14.24 5.30 -2.53
CA GLU A 67 -14.17 6.45 -3.44
C GLU A 67 -12.91 7.30 -3.28
N ASP A 68 -12.22 7.18 -2.14
CA ASP A 68 -10.91 7.79 -1.90
C ASP A 68 -9.76 7.01 -2.58
N HIS A 69 -10.09 5.93 -3.28
CA HIS A 69 -9.16 5.16 -4.10
C HIS A 69 -9.24 5.58 -5.56
N ALA A 70 -8.18 5.30 -6.30
CA ALA A 70 -8.09 5.54 -7.72
C ALA A 70 -7.91 4.20 -8.45
N PRO A 71 -8.96 3.69 -9.14
CA PRO A 71 -8.80 2.49 -9.95
C PRO A 71 -7.88 2.77 -11.13
N PHE A 72 -7.01 1.82 -11.45
CA PHE A 72 -6.20 1.82 -12.65
C PHE A 72 -6.15 0.43 -13.27
N THR A 73 -5.98 0.40 -14.59
CA THR A 73 -5.92 -0.86 -15.33
C THR A 73 -4.50 -1.42 -15.31
N ILE A 74 -4.32 -2.66 -14.88
CA ILE A 74 -3.08 -3.41 -15.11
C ILE A 74 -3.21 -4.12 -16.46
N LYS A 75 -2.41 -3.70 -17.44
CA LYS A 75 -2.36 -4.30 -18.78
C LYS A 75 -1.33 -5.42 -18.81
N TYR A 76 -1.80 -6.65 -18.99
CA TYR A 76 -0.98 -7.81 -19.34
C TYR A 76 -0.98 -8.04 -20.86
N LEU A 77 -0.22 -9.02 -21.33
CA LEU A 77 -0.13 -9.34 -22.76
C LEU A 77 -1.49 -9.78 -23.34
N ASN A 78 -2.29 -10.51 -22.56
CA ASN A 78 -3.50 -11.20 -23.02
C ASN A 78 -4.75 -10.88 -22.18
N ARG A 79 -4.65 -9.96 -21.20
CA ARG A 79 -5.76 -9.58 -20.33
C ARG A 79 -5.52 -8.21 -19.71
N ASP A 80 -6.60 -7.54 -19.37
CA ASP A 80 -6.58 -6.36 -18.50
C ASP A 80 -7.11 -6.79 -17.12
N ASP A 81 -6.42 -6.34 -16.07
CA ASP A 81 -6.83 -6.43 -14.67
C ASP A 81 -7.11 -5.05 -14.12
N GLU A 82 -7.71 -4.99 -12.93
CA GLU A 82 -7.91 -3.76 -12.19
C GLU A 82 -7.17 -3.82 -10.85
N ALA A 83 -6.59 -2.67 -10.48
CA ALA A 83 -6.03 -2.47 -9.16
C ALA A 83 -6.43 -1.08 -8.64
N LEU A 84 -6.39 -0.93 -7.33
CA LEU A 84 -6.65 0.34 -6.67
C LEU A 84 -5.31 0.96 -6.26
N ALA A 85 -5.08 2.19 -6.70
CA ALA A 85 -4.06 3.06 -6.14
C ALA A 85 -4.69 3.96 -5.07
N PHE A 86 -3.86 4.51 -4.19
CA PHE A 86 -4.33 5.30 -3.06
C PHE A 86 -4.03 6.78 -3.25
N LYS A 87 -5.05 7.63 -3.09
CA LYS A 87 -4.90 9.09 -3.14
C LYS A 87 -4.24 9.58 -1.86
N TYR A 88 -3.62 10.75 -1.89
CA TYR A 88 -3.08 11.36 -0.68
C TYR A 88 -4.20 11.92 0.21
N SER A 89 -4.06 11.74 1.52
CA SER A 89 -4.81 12.43 2.56
C SER A 89 -3.88 12.78 3.71
N SER A 90 -4.04 13.97 4.28
CA SER A 90 -3.34 14.37 5.51
C SER A 90 -3.77 13.55 6.73
N GLU A 91 -4.93 12.89 6.66
CA GLU A 91 -5.49 12.10 7.75
C GLU A 91 -4.92 10.67 7.83
N HIS A 92 -4.13 10.25 6.84
CA HIS A 92 -3.52 8.92 6.84
C HIS A 92 -2.51 8.77 7.97
N LYS A 93 -2.69 7.70 8.75
CA LYS A 93 -1.80 7.32 9.85
C LYS A 93 -0.99 6.10 9.44
N TRP A 94 0.25 6.31 9.05
CA TRP A 94 1.18 5.24 8.70
C TRP A 94 1.80 4.63 9.93
N LYS A 95 1.81 3.29 9.98
CA LYS A 95 2.30 2.51 11.11
C LYS A 95 3.18 1.38 10.60
N TYR A 96 4.18 1.02 11.38
CA TYR A 96 5.05 -0.12 11.08
C TYR A 96 5.48 -0.80 12.38
N LEU A 97 5.79 -2.09 12.29
CA LEU A 97 6.30 -2.88 13.39
C LEU A 97 7.81 -3.06 13.20
N ALA A 98 8.62 -2.40 14.03
CA ALA A 98 10.08 -2.49 13.93
C ALA A 98 10.61 -3.80 14.53
N GLY A 99 11.72 -4.31 13.96
CA GLY A 99 12.44 -5.46 14.49
C GLY A 99 11.59 -6.73 14.55
N MET A 100 10.79 -6.98 13.51
CA MET A 100 9.99 -8.20 13.43
C MET A 100 10.89 -9.44 13.41
N THR A 101 10.53 -10.46 14.20
CA THR A 101 11.16 -11.79 14.12
C THR A 101 10.39 -12.71 13.17
N PRO A 102 10.98 -13.85 12.74
CA PRO A 102 10.27 -14.84 11.91
C PRO A 102 9.01 -15.44 12.55
N GLU A 103 8.84 -15.31 13.87
CA GLU A 103 7.68 -15.77 14.64
C GLU A 103 6.54 -14.74 14.68
N GLU A 104 6.76 -13.53 14.17
CA GLU A 104 5.78 -12.45 14.13
C GLU A 104 5.25 -12.22 12.72
N PHE A 105 3.98 -11.85 12.61
CA PHE A 105 3.37 -11.47 11.34
C PHE A 105 2.50 -10.22 11.51
N VAL A 106 2.41 -9.42 10.45
CA VAL A 106 1.44 -8.35 10.31
C VAL A 106 0.40 -8.80 9.29
N LEU A 107 -0.87 -8.72 9.66
CA LEU A 107 -1.98 -9.05 8.79
C LEU A 107 -2.57 -7.76 8.20
N PHE A 108 -2.61 -7.69 6.87
CA PHE A 108 -3.33 -6.65 6.15
C PHE A 108 -4.62 -7.23 5.58
N LYS A 109 -5.74 -6.57 5.88
CA LYS A 109 -7.03 -6.91 5.29
C LYS A 109 -7.16 -6.19 3.96
N CYS A 110 -7.22 -6.94 2.86
CA CYS A 110 -7.26 -6.38 1.50
C CYS A 110 -8.63 -6.51 0.82
N PHE A 111 -9.57 -7.22 1.44
CA PHE A 111 -10.94 -7.40 0.94
C PHE A 111 -11.88 -7.83 2.08
N ASP A 112 -13.14 -7.40 2.02
CA ASP A 112 -14.27 -7.99 2.73
C ASP A 112 -15.51 -8.03 1.83
N SER A 113 -16.29 -9.10 1.93
CA SER A 113 -17.58 -9.21 1.25
C SER A 113 -18.71 -8.41 1.92
N LEU A 114 -18.58 -8.08 3.20
CA LEU A 114 -19.53 -7.25 3.94
C LEU A 114 -19.32 -5.77 3.58
N GLN A 115 -20.36 -5.14 3.05
CA GLN A 115 -20.35 -3.75 2.57
C GLN A 115 -21.24 -2.87 3.45
N ASP A 116 -20.86 -2.68 4.71
CA ASP A 116 -21.64 -1.90 5.70
C ASP A 116 -21.00 -0.54 6.05
N GLN A 117 -19.96 -0.12 5.33
CA GLN A 117 -19.14 1.09 5.55
C GLN A 117 -18.40 1.15 6.91
N ALA A 118 -18.80 0.35 7.90
CA ALA A 118 -18.11 0.20 9.18
C ALA A 118 -16.96 -0.82 9.09
N THR A 119 -17.07 -1.77 8.17
CA THR A 119 -16.09 -2.81 7.91
C THR A 119 -14.99 -2.27 6.99
N ALA A 120 -13.75 -2.35 7.46
CA ALA A 120 -12.61 -2.02 6.63
C ALA A 120 -12.51 -2.95 5.42
N ALA A 121 -12.49 -2.36 4.23
CA ALA A 121 -12.44 -3.08 2.98
C ALA A 121 -10.99 -3.37 2.54
N PHE A 122 -10.06 -2.46 2.81
CA PHE A 122 -8.67 -2.54 2.40
C PHE A 122 -7.76 -1.86 3.43
N ALA A 123 -6.49 -2.23 3.45
CA ALA A 123 -5.45 -1.57 4.21
C ALA A 123 -4.27 -1.28 3.26
N PRO A 124 -4.05 -0.01 2.87
CA PRO A 124 -2.89 0.33 2.05
C PRO A 124 -1.61 0.01 2.82
N HIS A 125 -0.65 -0.61 2.14
CA HIS A 125 0.65 -0.95 2.72
C HIS A 125 1.75 -0.71 1.68
N THR A 126 2.93 -0.40 2.17
CA THR A 126 4.13 -0.14 1.37
C THR A 126 5.36 -0.40 2.22
N ALA A 127 6.50 -0.60 1.57
CA ALA A 127 7.79 -0.46 2.23
C ALA A 127 8.08 1.02 2.51
N ILE A 128 8.82 1.29 3.58
CA ILE A 128 9.35 2.60 3.93
C ILE A 128 10.85 2.47 4.18
N ASP A 129 11.56 3.57 3.97
CA ASP A 129 12.94 3.70 4.43
C ASP A 129 12.92 4.15 5.89
N ASP A 130 13.49 3.34 6.77
CA ASP A 130 13.63 3.64 8.21
C ASP A 130 15.05 4.13 8.49
N SER A 131 15.19 5.44 8.75
CA SER A 131 16.47 6.09 9.03
C SER A 131 17.11 5.67 10.35
N THR A 132 16.40 4.93 11.21
CA THR A 132 16.93 4.39 12.46
C THR A 132 17.65 3.05 12.27
N VAL A 133 17.48 2.42 11.11
CA VAL A 133 18.15 1.16 10.77
C VAL A 133 19.65 1.43 10.48
N PRO A 134 20.58 0.67 11.09
CA PRO A 134 22.00 0.79 10.78
C PRO A 134 22.29 0.58 9.29
N SER A 135 23.23 1.34 8.73
CA SER A 135 23.59 1.26 7.31
C SER A 135 24.22 -0.08 6.90
N ASP A 136 24.72 -0.84 7.87
CA ASP A 136 25.28 -2.19 7.69
C ASP A 136 24.29 -3.31 8.00
N ALA A 137 23.03 -2.96 8.33
CA ALA A 137 21.99 -3.96 8.52
C ALA A 137 21.73 -4.71 7.20
N PRO A 138 21.49 -6.03 7.26
CA PRO A 138 21.11 -6.79 6.07
C PRO A 138 19.75 -6.32 5.54
N ASP A 139 19.56 -6.46 4.23
CA ASP A 139 18.28 -6.18 3.59
C ASP A 139 17.15 -7.02 4.23
N ARG A 140 16.01 -6.37 4.46
CA ARG A 140 14.81 -7.05 4.97
C ARG A 140 14.35 -8.10 3.97
N GLN A 141 14.21 -9.33 4.44
CA GLN A 141 13.55 -10.40 3.70
C GLN A 141 12.14 -10.63 4.26
N SER A 142 11.14 -10.72 3.39
CA SER A 142 9.77 -11.02 3.78
C SER A 142 9.15 -12.10 2.91
N ILE A 143 8.23 -12.84 3.52
CA ILE A 143 7.35 -13.78 2.85
C ILE A 143 5.95 -13.19 2.92
N GLU A 144 5.30 -13.04 1.77
CA GLU A 144 3.92 -12.58 1.68
C GLU A 144 3.02 -13.76 1.33
N ILE A 145 1.95 -13.93 2.10
CA ILE A 145 0.97 -15.00 1.91
C ILE A 145 -0.39 -14.37 1.67
N TYR A 146 -1.04 -14.75 0.58
CA TYR A 146 -2.41 -14.38 0.28
C TYR A 146 -3.36 -15.50 0.72
N ALA A 147 -4.36 -15.15 1.51
CA ALA A 147 -5.38 -16.07 1.99
C ALA A 147 -6.78 -15.50 1.76
N LEU A 148 -7.72 -16.38 1.43
CA LEU A 148 -9.16 -16.10 1.45
C LEU A 148 -9.76 -16.86 2.63
N VAL A 149 -10.49 -16.16 3.49
CA VAL A 149 -11.12 -16.73 4.69
C VAL A 149 -12.62 -16.84 4.44
N PHE A 150 -13.16 -18.04 4.63
CA PHE A 150 -14.59 -18.33 4.57
C PHE A 150 -15.05 -18.81 5.94
N TYR A 151 -16.15 -18.25 6.44
CA TYR A 151 -16.74 -18.61 7.72
C TYR A 151 -18.27 -18.51 7.62
N GLY A 152 -18.99 -19.25 8.48
CA GLY A 152 -20.45 -19.34 8.49
C GLY A 152 -21.01 -19.27 9.89
#